data_AF-A0A976KZ83-F1
#
_entry.id   AF-A0A976KZ83-F1
#
_cell.length_a   1.000
_cell.length_b   1.000
_cell.length_c   1.000
_cell.angle_alpha   90.00
_cell.angle_beta   90.00
_cell.angle_gamma   90.00
#
_symmetry.space_group_name_H-M   'P 1'
#
loop_
_entity.id
_entity.type
_entity.pdbx_description
1 polymer ?
#
loop_
_entity_poly.entity_id
_entity_poly.type
_entity_poly.pdbx_seq_one_letter_code
_entity_poly.pdbx_strand_id
1 'polypeptide(L)'
;MQYDNEIYKQSLLEKSSGFPTLLSAIAQYEGMRDEVLEEYLIYKKHPSLKGSEVVKEQSARRRYAEFELKKIKAIIEYYESIAPFLLEYKDDIVLPENEDLLVEYSEEEKLDPTVNYLTKQEYRSLSSIERNQMALDRFWKRPKSNWLLGRIYERYVGYIYEEKGYDVNYVGIFKGYEDLGRDLICTKKNEIVVIQCKNWSKFKTIYEKHIFQFFGTVFQYKDENKDKKVSAVFYTTTKLPDLARRFAKELGIGLEEELKMENHYSCIKCNISRVDGTKIYHLPFDQQYDKVKIEKRTGEFYCKSVKEAEEAGFRRAFRYKGFVKK
;
A
#
# COMPACT_ATOMS: atom_id res chain seq x y z
N MET A 1 16.00 42.22 -9.03
CA MET A 1 14.91 41.45 -9.65
C MET A 1 15.41 40.28 -10.52
N GLN A 2 16.30 40.50 -11.49
CA GLN A 2 16.83 39.41 -12.34
C GLN A 2 17.84 38.53 -11.57
N TYR A 3 18.72 39.15 -10.78
CA TYR A 3 19.66 38.48 -9.87
C TYR A 3 18.95 37.67 -8.77
N ASP A 4 17.92 38.23 -8.14
CA ASP A 4 17.14 37.54 -7.09
C ASP A 4 16.44 36.29 -7.65
N ASN A 5 15.95 36.37 -8.88
CA ASN A 5 15.34 35.23 -9.59
C ASN A 5 16.36 34.15 -9.95
N GLU A 6 17.61 34.50 -10.27
CA GLU A 6 18.69 33.54 -10.51
C GLU A 6 19.10 32.82 -9.23
N ILE A 7 19.26 33.54 -8.12
CA ILE A 7 19.55 32.97 -6.80
C ILE A 7 18.41 32.03 -6.39
N TYR A 8 17.15 32.46 -6.58
CA TYR A 8 16.00 31.63 -6.27
C TYR A 8 15.99 30.33 -7.11
N LYS A 9 16.24 30.41 -8.42
CA LYS A 9 16.34 29.22 -9.28
C LYS A 9 17.48 28.29 -8.88
N GLN A 10 18.66 28.82 -8.55
CA GLN A 10 19.77 28.01 -8.05
C GLN A 10 19.42 27.31 -6.72
N SER A 11 18.75 28.02 -5.81
CA SER A 11 18.30 27.43 -4.54
C SER A 11 17.31 26.27 -4.74
N LEU A 12 16.42 26.37 -5.74
CA LEU A 12 15.48 25.31 -6.09
C LEU A 12 16.18 24.07 -6.67
N LEU A 13 17.24 24.26 -7.46
CA LEU A 13 18.05 23.17 -8.01
C LEU A 13 18.85 22.44 -6.92
N GLU A 14 19.27 23.15 -5.88
CA GLU A 14 19.99 22.56 -4.74
C GLU A 14 19.09 21.80 -3.76
N LYS A 15 17.77 21.96 -3.85
CA LYS A 15 16.81 21.34 -2.93
C LYS A 15 16.93 19.81 -2.92
N SER A 16 17.15 19.18 -4.07
CA SER A 16 17.35 17.74 -4.18
C SER A 16 18.64 17.24 -3.53
N SER A 17 19.60 18.13 -3.27
CA SER A 17 20.90 17.82 -2.67
C SER A 17 21.00 18.31 -1.22
N GLY A 18 19.91 18.82 -0.64
CA GLY A 18 19.85 19.28 0.75
C GLY A 18 20.44 20.66 1.00
N PHE A 19 20.41 21.56 0.01
CA PHE A 19 20.92 22.95 0.11
C PHE A 19 22.39 23.06 0.58
N PRO A 20 23.34 22.38 -0.09
CA PRO A 20 24.74 22.33 0.34
C PRO A 20 25.38 23.71 0.48
N THR A 21 25.03 24.68 -0.36
CA THR A 21 25.61 26.04 -0.31
C THR A 21 25.15 26.80 0.93
N LEU A 22 23.86 26.72 1.27
CA LEU A 22 23.31 27.32 2.48
C LEU A 22 23.91 26.68 3.74
N LEU A 23 24.03 25.35 3.76
CA LEU A 23 24.62 24.63 4.89
C LEU A 23 26.10 24.95 5.06
N SER A 24 26.84 25.19 3.97
CA SER A 24 28.25 25.60 4.03
C SER A 24 28.39 26.99 4.67
N ALA A 25 27.52 27.93 4.31
CA ALA A 25 27.50 29.26 4.91
C ALA A 25 27.17 29.20 6.42
N ILE A 26 26.21 28.36 6.82
CA ILE A 26 25.89 28.12 8.24
C ILE A 26 27.08 27.51 8.98
N ALA A 27 27.77 26.53 8.39
CA ALA A 27 28.95 25.91 8.98
C ALA A 27 30.11 26.89 9.16
N GLN A 28 30.31 27.82 8.21
CA GLN A 28 31.28 28.90 8.34
C GLN A 28 30.94 29.85 9.49
N TYR A 29 29.68 30.27 9.59
CA TYR A 29 29.21 31.13 10.69
C TYR A 29 29.34 30.46 12.06
N GLU A 30 28.93 29.19 12.17
CA GLU A 30 29.12 28.41 13.39
C GLU A 30 30.61 28.25 13.71
N GLY A 31 31.46 28.18 12.69
CA GLY A 31 32.89 28.10 12.87
C GLY A 31 33.52 29.36 13.48
N MET A 32 33.11 30.53 12.99
CA MET A 32 33.51 31.81 13.58
C MET A 32 33.07 31.94 15.04
N ARG A 33 31.93 31.35 15.42
CA ARG A 33 31.46 31.35 16.81
C ARG A 33 32.29 30.44 17.72
N ASP A 34 32.71 29.29 17.21
CA ASP A 34 33.54 28.35 17.96
C ASP A 34 34.94 28.92 18.22
N GLU A 35 35.49 29.68 17.26
CA GLU A 35 36.79 30.35 17.38
C GLU A 35 36.86 31.28 18.61
N VAL A 36 35.77 31.95 18.98
CA VAL A 36 35.71 32.80 20.17
C VAL A 36 36.03 32.02 21.45
N LEU A 37 35.55 30.78 21.55
CA LEU A 37 35.79 29.92 22.71
C LEU A 37 37.23 29.39 22.72
N GLU A 38 37.77 29.07 21.54
CA GLU A 38 39.18 28.68 21.35
C GLU A 38 40.12 29.83 21.76
N GLU A 39 39.89 31.03 21.24
CA GLU A 39 40.66 32.23 21.55
C GLU A 39 40.60 32.57 23.05
N TYR A 40 39.42 32.47 23.67
CA TYR A 40 39.28 32.68 25.11
C TYR A 40 40.17 31.72 25.91
N LEU A 41 40.26 30.45 25.51
CA LEU A 41 41.10 29.46 26.20
C LEU A 41 42.60 29.74 26.02
N ILE A 42 43.00 30.35 24.91
CA ILE A 42 44.38 30.76 24.63
C ILE A 42 44.74 32.02 25.43
N TYR A 43 43.88 33.03 25.47
CA TYR A 43 44.21 34.37 26.00
C TYR A 43 43.74 34.66 27.43
N LYS A 44 43.00 33.76 28.08
CA LYS A 44 42.60 33.94 29.50
C LYS A 44 43.83 34.06 30.43
N LYS A 45 43.63 34.66 31.60
CA LYS A 45 44.66 34.93 32.63
C LYS A 45 45.60 33.74 32.93
N HIS A 46 45.08 32.51 32.87
CA HIS A 46 45.86 31.27 32.95
C HIS A 46 45.59 30.42 31.69
N PRO A 47 46.37 30.57 30.61
CA PRO A 47 46.11 29.92 29.32
C PRO A 47 45.98 28.40 29.40
N SER A 48 45.10 27.84 28.56
CA SER A 48 44.90 26.40 28.42
C SER A 48 45.02 25.96 26.96
N LEU A 49 46.26 25.78 26.50
CA LEU A 49 46.55 25.41 25.11
C LEU A 49 45.98 24.04 24.73
N LYS A 50 46.20 23.02 25.57
CA LYS A 50 45.61 21.68 25.37
C LYS A 50 44.08 21.71 25.39
N GLY A 51 43.48 22.56 26.23
CA GLY A 51 42.04 22.74 26.27
C GLY A 51 41.52 23.35 24.97
N SER A 52 42.22 24.35 24.43
CA SER A 52 41.90 24.95 23.14
C SER A 52 42.00 23.96 21.98
N GLU A 53 43.03 23.11 21.95
CA GLU A 53 43.20 22.08 20.92
C GLU A 53 42.05 21.06 20.95
N VAL A 54 41.68 20.59 22.14
CA VAL A 54 40.55 19.65 22.32
C VAL A 54 39.24 20.31 21.89
N VAL A 55 39.00 21.57 22.29
CA VAL A 55 37.78 22.30 21.89
C VAL A 55 37.72 22.47 20.37
N LYS A 56 38.84 22.81 19.73
CA LYS A 56 38.94 22.92 18.27
C LYS A 56 38.64 21.62 17.54
N GLU A 57 39.14 20.51 18.05
CA GLU A 57 38.87 19.20 17.46
C GLU A 57 37.39 18.81 17.63
N GLN A 58 36.83 18.99 18.83
CA GLN A 58 35.44 18.63 19.10
C GLN A 58 34.45 19.56 18.38
N SER A 59 34.75 20.86 18.27
CA SER A 59 33.93 21.83 17.53
C SER A 59 33.90 21.48 16.04
N ALA A 60 35.03 21.11 15.44
CA ALA A 60 35.09 20.65 14.06
C ALA A 60 34.26 19.37 13.82
N ARG A 61 34.39 18.36 14.70
CA ARG A 61 33.59 17.12 14.62
C ARG A 61 32.09 17.39 14.77
N ARG A 62 31.71 18.26 15.71
CA ARG A 62 30.33 18.70 15.93
C ARG A 62 29.77 19.37 14.68
N ARG A 63 30.47 20.37 14.12
CA ARG A 63 30.03 21.08 12.91
C ARG A 63 29.82 20.13 11.73
N TYR A 64 30.74 19.19 11.52
CA TYR A 64 30.59 18.18 10.46
C TYR A 64 29.34 17.31 10.66
N ALA A 65 29.12 16.81 11.88
CA ALA A 65 27.94 16.01 12.20
C ALA A 65 26.64 16.80 12.06
N GLU A 66 26.60 18.05 12.52
CA GLU A 66 25.45 18.94 12.39
C GLU A 66 25.16 19.28 10.92
N PHE A 67 26.20 19.50 10.11
CA PHE A 67 26.07 19.72 8.67
C PHE A 67 25.42 18.52 7.98
N GLU A 68 25.95 17.30 8.21
CA GLU A 68 25.41 16.08 7.61
C GLU A 68 23.98 15.79 8.08
N LEU A 69 23.68 15.99 9.37
CA LEU A 69 22.33 15.84 9.90
C LEU A 69 21.33 16.79 9.24
N LYS A 70 21.67 18.07 9.13
CA LYS A 70 20.82 19.09 8.50
C LYS A 70 20.61 18.77 7.02
N LYS A 71 21.66 18.35 6.30
CA LYS A 71 21.61 17.92 4.90
C LYS A 71 20.68 16.73 4.70
N ILE A 72 20.85 15.67 5.50
CA ILE A 72 20.01 14.47 5.44
C ILE A 72 18.55 14.81 5.72
N LYS A 73 18.28 15.63 6.75
CA LYS A 73 16.90 16.09 7.06
C LYS A 73 16.28 16.83 5.88
N ALA A 74 17.01 17.77 5.27
CA ALA A 74 16.52 18.52 4.11
C ALA A 74 16.23 17.61 2.91
N ILE A 75 17.06 16.59 2.66
CA ILE A 75 16.83 15.60 1.60
C ILE A 75 15.59 14.75 1.91
N ILE A 76 15.44 14.28 3.15
CA ILE A 76 14.27 13.50 3.58
C ILE A 76 13.00 14.33 3.42
N GLU A 77 12.96 15.57 3.91
CA GLU A 77 11.81 16.47 3.76
C GLU A 77 11.47 16.72 2.29
N TYR A 78 12.49 16.87 1.42
CA TYR A 78 12.28 16.98 -0.01
C TYR A 78 11.64 15.71 -0.59
N TYR A 79 12.18 14.54 -0.25
CA TYR A 79 11.62 13.26 -0.69
C TYR A 79 10.21 13.00 -0.16
N GLU A 80 9.93 13.33 1.09
CA GLU A 80 8.59 13.26 1.68
C GLU A 80 7.63 14.23 0.96
N SER A 81 8.10 15.38 0.47
CA SER A 81 7.26 16.33 -0.28
C SER A 81 6.89 15.86 -1.68
N ILE A 82 7.80 15.19 -2.40
CA ILE A 82 7.56 14.68 -3.77
C ILE A 82 6.87 13.32 -3.77
N ALA A 83 7.07 12.55 -2.70
CA ALA A 83 6.48 11.22 -2.52
C ALA A 83 5.76 11.11 -1.16
N PRO A 84 4.69 11.88 -0.90
CA PRO A 84 3.95 11.82 0.37
C PRO A 84 3.41 10.42 0.68
N PHE A 85 3.17 9.61 -0.35
CA PHE A 85 2.76 8.21 -0.20
C PHE A 85 3.79 7.37 0.58
N LEU A 86 5.08 7.71 0.59
CA LEU A 86 6.10 7.01 1.39
C LEU A 86 5.87 7.13 2.89
N LEU A 87 5.24 8.22 3.35
CA LEU A 87 4.88 8.39 4.75
C LEU A 87 3.84 7.34 5.19
N GLU A 88 2.97 6.91 4.28
CA GLU A 88 1.99 5.86 4.53
C GLU A 88 2.67 4.49 4.75
N TYR A 89 3.87 4.29 4.20
CA TYR A 89 4.68 3.07 4.35
C TYR A 89 5.68 3.11 5.52
N LYS A 90 5.87 4.26 6.17
CA LYS A 90 6.86 4.41 7.26
C LYS A 90 6.50 3.55 8.48
N ASP A 91 5.20 3.40 8.73
CA ASP A 91 4.65 2.53 9.77
C ASP A 91 4.45 1.06 9.28
N ASP A 92 4.69 0.79 7.98
CA ASP A 92 4.51 -0.53 7.34
C ASP A 92 5.78 -1.39 7.36
N ILE A 93 6.93 -0.87 7.84
CA ILE A 93 8.17 -1.66 7.95
C ILE A 93 8.08 -2.58 9.17
N VAL A 94 7.50 -3.76 8.98
CA VAL A 94 7.67 -4.87 9.91
C VAL A 94 9.09 -5.40 9.74
N LEU A 95 10.01 -4.92 10.57
CA LEU A 95 11.32 -5.55 10.71
C LEU A 95 11.09 -6.99 11.21
N PRO A 96 11.52 -8.02 10.47
CA PRO A 96 11.46 -9.38 10.99
C PRO A 96 12.31 -9.45 12.27
N GLU A 97 11.72 -9.86 13.39
CA GLU A 97 12.42 -10.03 14.68
C GLU A 97 13.45 -11.20 14.68
N ASN A 98 13.63 -11.89 13.55
CA ASN A 98 14.37 -13.14 13.50
C ASN A 98 15.84 -12.96 13.08
N GLU A 99 16.74 -13.64 13.79
CA GLU A 99 18.20 -13.77 13.57
C GLU A 99 18.62 -14.30 12.18
N ASP A 100 17.67 -14.66 11.31
CA ASP A 100 17.88 -15.28 10.00
C ASP A 100 18.23 -14.27 8.88
N LEU A 101 18.58 -13.02 9.21
CA LEU A 101 18.84 -11.95 8.24
C LEU A 101 20.04 -12.22 7.31
N LEU A 102 21.00 -13.07 7.73
CA LEU A 102 22.26 -13.30 7.01
C LEU A 102 22.19 -14.32 5.87
N VAL A 103 21.16 -15.18 5.84
CA VAL A 103 20.96 -16.13 4.74
C VAL A 103 20.06 -15.47 3.71
N GLU A 104 20.46 -15.24 2.48
CA GLU A 104 19.55 -14.65 1.50
C GLU A 104 18.60 -15.71 0.89
N TYR A 105 17.36 -15.30 0.60
CA TYR A 105 16.51 -16.08 -0.31
C TYR A 105 17.17 -16.08 -1.70
N SER A 106 17.09 -17.21 -2.42
CA SER A 106 17.50 -17.22 -3.82
C SER A 106 16.58 -16.29 -4.64
N GLU A 107 17.05 -15.82 -5.79
CA GLU A 107 16.24 -14.98 -6.69
C GLU A 107 14.93 -15.68 -7.11
N GLU A 108 14.93 -17.01 -7.22
CA GLU A 108 13.73 -17.81 -7.50
C GLU A 108 12.78 -17.86 -6.30
N GLU A 109 13.30 -17.97 -5.08
CA GLU A 109 12.49 -17.97 -3.85
C GLU A 109 11.82 -16.60 -3.64
N LYS A 110 12.52 -15.50 -3.95
CA LYS A 110 11.98 -14.12 -3.86
C LYS A 110 10.76 -13.90 -4.76
N LEU A 111 10.59 -14.69 -5.82
CA LEU A 111 9.42 -14.61 -6.70
C LEU A 111 8.14 -15.18 -6.07
N ASP A 112 8.25 -16.03 -5.05
CA ASP A 112 7.10 -16.61 -4.37
C ASP A 112 6.57 -15.66 -3.29
N PRO A 113 5.36 -15.10 -3.41
CA PRO A 113 4.83 -14.18 -2.41
C PRO A 113 4.68 -14.78 -1.00
N THR A 114 4.70 -16.12 -0.85
CA THR A 114 4.63 -16.77 0.47
C THR A 114 5.86 -16.54 1.33
N VAL A 115 7.02 -16.21 0.75
CA VAL A 115 8.23 -15.88 1.53
C VAL A 115 8.02 -14.68 2.45
N ASN A 116 7.09 -13.78 2.09
CA ASN A 116 6.73 -12.65 2.96
C ASN A 116 6.08 -13.12 4.27
N TYR A 117 5.49 -14.31 4.30
CA TYR A 117 4.71 -14.82 5.43
C TYR A 117 5.40 -15.96 6.19
N LEU A 118 6.49 -16.51 5.68
CA LEU A 118 7.15 -17.70 6.21
C LEU A 118 8.61 -17.42 6.54
N THR A 119 9.18 -18.13 7.52
CA THR A 119 10.63 -18.14 7.71
C THR A 119 11.29 -18.97 6.61
N LYS A 120 12.61 -18.84 6.44
CA LYS A 120 13.37 -19.61 5.44
C LYS A 120 13.31 -21.10 5.71
N GLN A 121 13.43 -21.48 6.98
CA GLN A 121 13.34 -22.87 7.42
C GLN A 121 11.94 -23.46 7.15
N GLU A 122 10.88 -22.72 7.43
CA GLU A 122 9.50 -23.13 7.14
C GLU A 122 9.27 -23.25 5.63
N TYR A 123 9.73 -22.27 4.86
CA TYR A 123 9.59 -22.29 3.40
C TYR A 123 10.26 -23.51 2.78
N ARG A 124 11.45 -23.90 3.26
CA ARG A 124 12.20 -25.03 2.68
C ARG A 124 11.75 -26.39 3.20
N SER A 125 11.26 -26.48 4.43
CA SER A 125 10.88 -27.76 5.06
C SER A 125 9.44 -28.18 4.80
N LEU A 126 8.50 -27.24 4.70
CA LEU A 126 7.07 -27.55 4.55
C LEU A 126 6.70 -28.02 3.15
N SER A 127 5.72 -28.92 3.08
CA SER A 127 5.07 -29.31 1.82
C SER A 127 4.36 -28.12 1.16
N SER A 128 4.04 -28.21 -0.14
CA SER A 128 3.32 -27.13 -0.86
C SER A 128 2.00 -26.76 -0.16
N ILE A 129 1.20 -27.75 0.21
CA ILE A 129 -0.10 -27.54 0.86
C ILE A 129 0.07 -26.81 2.19
N GLU A 130 0.92 -27.33 3.07
CA GLU A 130 1.13 -26.77 4.41
C GLU A 130 1.74 -25.36 4.35
N ARG A 131 2.70 -25.16 3.46
CA ARG A 131 3.36 -23.87 3.22
C ARG A 131 2.36 -22.82 2.78
N ASN A 132 1.57 -23.11 1.76
CA ASN A 132 0.61 -22.18 1.18
C ASN A 132 -0.54 -21.88 2.16
N GLN A 133 -1.02 -22.90 2.88
CA GLN A 133 -2.05 -22.72 3.90
C GLN A 133 -1.52 -21.87 5.07
N MET A 134 -0.31 -22.16 5.57
CA MET A 134 0.29 -21.39 6.65
C MET A 134 0.52 -19.93 6.26
N ALA A 135 0.95 -19.67 5.02
CA ALA A 135 1.09 -18.32 4.50
C ALA A 135 -0.27 -17.60 4.42
N LEU A 136 -1.34 -18.29 3.99
CA LEU A 136 -2.70 -17.75 3.98
C LEU A 136 -3.21 -17.43 5.40
N ASP A 137 -3.00 -18.32 6.36
CA ASP A 137 -3.40 -18.11 7.75
C ASP A 137 -2.67 -16.91 8.37
N ARG A 138 -1.37 -16.77 8.09
CA ARG A 138 -0.56 -15.64 8.54
C ARG A 138 -0.94 -14.35 7.83
N PHE A 139 -1.27 -14.39 6.54
CA PHE A 139 -1.82 -13.25 5.82
C PHE A 139 -3.05 -12.71 6.54
N TRP A 140 -3.96 -13.57 7.01
CA TRP A 140 -5.15 -13.13 7.74
C TRP A 140 -4.85 -12.62 9.15
N LYS A 141 -3.92 -13.25 9.88
CA LYS A 141 -3.55 -12.86 11.26
C LYS A 141 -2.74 -11.57 11.36
N ARG A 142 -1.88 -11.28 10.39
CA ARG A 142 -1.03 -10.08 10.42
C ARG A 142 -1.85 -8.79 10.35
N PRO A 143 -1.42 -7.71 11.04
CA PRO A 143 -2.00 -6.39 10.86
C PRO A 143 -1.90 -5.96 9.40
N LYS A 144 -2.88 -5.20 8.93
CA LYS A 144 -2.98 -4.78 7.53
C LYS A 144 -3.11 -3.26 7.48
N SER A 145 -2.48 -2.65 6.49
CA SER A 145 -2.64 -1.23 6.22
C SER A 145 -4.08 -0.90 5.81
N ASN A 146 -4.49 0.34 6.02
CA ASN A 146 -5.83 0.81 5.63
C ASN A 146 -6.09 0.60 4.13
N TRP A 147 -5.06 0.79 3.30
CA TRP A 147 -5.14 0.55 1.87
C TRP A 147 -5.43 -0.92 1.55
N LEU A 148 -4.69 -1.85 2.16
CA LEU A 148 -4.90 -3.29 1.96
C LEU A 148 -6.28 -3.72 2.48
N LEU A 149 -6.75 -3.16 3.61
CA LEU A 149 -8.10 -3.39 4.12
C LEU A 149 -9.20 -2.88 3.17
N GLY A 150 -8.98 -1.74 2.50
CA GLY A 150 -9.86 -1.23 1.45
C GLY A 150 -9.94 -2.20 0.26
N ARG A 151 -8.79 -2.58 -0.29
CA ARG A 151 -8.70 -3.53 -1.42
C ARG A 151 -9.31 -4.90 -1.09
N ILE A 152 -9.08 -5.41 0.11
CA ILE A 152 -9.69 -6.68 0.58
C ILE A 152 -11.22 -6.56 0.68
N TYR A 153 -11.72 -5.41 1.11
CA TYR A 153 -13.15 -5.16 1.20
C TYR A 153 -13.80 -5.06 -0.19
N GLU A 154 -13.16 -4.37 -1.14
CA GLU A 154 -13.59 -4.35 -2.54
C GLU A 154 -13.64 -5.76 -3.14
N ARG A 155 -12.61 -6.58 -2.88
CA ARG A 155 -12.59 -8.00 -3.27
C ARG A 155 -13.75 -8.78 -2.67
N TYR A 156 -14.06 -8.56 -1.39
CA TYR A 156 -15.17 -9.24 -0.72
C TYR A 156 -16.53 -8.87 -1.32
N VAL A 157 -16.78 -7.58 -1.56
CA VAL A 157 -18.01 -7.13 -2.21
C VAL A 157 -18.07 -7.69 -3.64
N GLY A 158 -16.96 -7.68 -4.38
CA GLY A 158 -16.88 -8.29 -5.70
C GLY A 158 -17.19 -9.79 -5.68
N TYR A 159 -16.62 -10.54 -4.73
CA TYR A 159 -16.94 -11.95 -4.48
C TYR A 159 -18.44 -12.17 -4.28
N ILE A 160 -19.13 -11.36 -3.47
CA ILE A 160 -20.59 -11.47 -3.28
C ILE A 160 -21.34 -11.34 -4.61
N TYR A 161 -20.92 -10.44 -5.49
CA TYR A 161 -21.56 -10.24 -6.80
C TYR A 161 -21.22 -11.34 -7.79
N GLU A 162 -19.99 -11.84 -7.80
CA GLU A 162 -19.59 -13.02 -8.59
C GLU A 162 -20.37 -14.26 -8.15
N GLU A 163 -20.58 -14.45 -6.84
CA GLU A 163 -21.41 -15.53 -6.30
C GLU A 163 -22.87 -15.42 -6.77
N LYS A 164 -23.38 -14.20 -6.92
CA LYS A 164 -24.71 -13.90 -7.51
C LYS A 164 -24.73 -14.02 -9.04
N GLY A 165 -23.61 -14.33 -9.68
CA GLY A 165 -23.47 -14.53 -11.12
C GLY A 165 -23.38 -13.25 -11.94
N TYR A 166 -22.83 -12.17 -11.38
CA TYR A 166 -22.44 -10.98 -12.12
C TYR A 166 -21.01 -11.14 -12.66
N ASP A 167 -20.73 -10.56 -13.82
CA ASP A 167 -19.35 -10.29 -14.25
C ASP A 167 -18.87 -9.02 -13.56
N VAL A 168 -17.82 -9.12 -12.75
CA VAL A 168 -17.34 -8.02 -11.91
C VAL A 168 -16.04 -7.45 -12.47
N ASN A 169 -16.00 -6.14 -12.67
CA ASN A 169 -14.80 -5.39 -13.01
C ASN A 169 -14.32 -4.60 -11.79
N TYR A 170 -13.11 -4.89 -11.32
CA TYR A 170 -12.50 -4.31 -10.11
C TYR A 170 -11.76 -3.01 -10.45
N VAL A 171 -12.51 -1.95 -10.76
CA VAL A 171 -11.96 -0.69 -11.26
C VAL A 171 -11.07 0.00 -10.22
N GLY A 172 -11.45 0.02 -8.94
CA GLY A 172 -10.67 0.65 -7.87
C GLY A 172 -9.27 0.06 -7.73
N ILE A 173 -9.14 -1.26 -7.86
CA ILE A 173 -7.87 -1.99 -7.77
C ILE A 173 -6.91 -1.63 -8.91
N PHE A 174 -7.43 -1.40 -10.13
CA PHE A 174 -6.61 -1.17 -11.32
C PHE A 174 -6.41 0.30 -11.67
N LYS A 175 -7.35 1.18 -11.33
CA LYS A 175 -7.32 2.60 -11.70
C LYS A 175 -6.95 3.54 -10.56
N GLY A 176 -6.94 3.08 -9.30
CA GLY A 176 -6.55 3.90 -8.15
C GLY A 176 -7.27 5.25 -8.15
N TYR A 177 -6.54 6.36 -8.06
CA TYR A 177 -7.11 7.72 -8.04
C TYR A 177 -7.90 8.12 -9.30
N GLU A 178 -7.74 7.43 -10.43
CA GLU A 178 -8.46 7.68 -11.69
C GLU A 178 -9.82 6.95 -11.77
N ASP A 179 -10.19 6.16 -10.76
CA ASP A 179 -11.43 5.39 -10.73
C ASP A 179 -12.70 6.27 -10.68
N LEU A 180 -12.55 7.56 -10.36
CA LEU A 180 -13.64 8.50 -10.07
C LEU A 180 -14.56 7.98 -8.95
N GLY A 181 -14.04 7.18 -8.02
CA GLY A 181 -14.76 6.57 -6.93
C GLY A 181 -15.73 5.45 -7.33
N ARG A 182 -15.55 4.83 -8.50
CA ARG A 182 -16.32 3.65 -8.94
C ARG A 182 -15.46 2.41 -8.70
N ASP A 183 -15.60 1.80 -7.53
CA ASP A 183 -14.70 0.74 -7.10
C ASP A 183 -14.99 -0.57 -7.87
N LEU A 184 -16.26 -0.93 -8.05
CA LEU A 184 -16.67 -2.09 -8.83
C LEU A 184 -17.73 -1.73 -9.88
N ILE A 185 -17.67 -2.41 -11.02
CA ILE A 185 -18.74 -2.41 -12.03
C ILE A 185 -19.18 -3.85 -12.24
N CYS A 186 -20.39 -4.17 -11.80
CA CYS A 186 -20.95 -5.51 -11.87
C CYS A 186 -22.00 -5.58 -12.98
N THR A 187 -21.80 -6.42 -13.98
CA THR A 187 -22.70 -6.54 -15.14
C THR A 187 -23.39 -7.90 -15.16
N LYS A 188 -24.71 -7.89 -15.36
CA LYS A 188 -25.49 -9.12 -15.55
C LYS A 188 -26.60 -8.86 -16.58
N LYS A 189 -26.47 -9.47 -17.76
CA LYS A 189 -27.38 -9.25 -18.89
C LYS A 189 -27.48 -7.75 -19.24
N ASN A 190 -28.65 -7.15 -19.07
CA ASN A 190 -28.91 -5.73 -19.34
C ASN A 190 -28.81 -4.82 -18.10
N GLU A 191 -28.39 -5.38 -16.96
CA GLU A 191 -28.25 -4.64 -15.70
C GLU A 191 -26.78 -4.41 -15.39
N ILE A 192 -26.45 -3.16 -15.04
CA ILE A 192 -25.15 -2.78 -14.50
C ILE A 192 -25.36 -2.19 -13.11
N VAL A 193 -24.60 -2.69 -12.14
CA VAL A 193 -24.53 -2.14 -10.80
C VAL A 193 -23.16 -1.50 -10.62
N VAL A 194 -23.13 -0.18 -10.48
CA VAL A 194 -21.92 0.57 -10.12
C VAL A 194 -21.84 0.63 -8.60
N ILE A 195 -20.69 0.28 -8.05
CA ILE A 195 -20.52 0.13 -6.62
C ILE A 195 -19.36 0.99 -6.13
N GLN A 196 -19.59 1.69 -5.02
CA GLN A 196 -18.55 2.30 -4.20
C GLN A 196 -18.51 1.63 -2.83
N CYS A 197 -17.31 1.36 -2.35
CA CYS A 197 -16.96 0.65 -1.14
C CYS A 197 -16.17 1.57 -0.20
N LYS A 198 -16.62 1.72 1.04
CA LYS A 198 -15.90 2.46 2.09
C LYS A 198 -15.73 1.60 3.33
N ASN A 199 -14.56 1.00 3.47
CA ASN A 199 -14.14 0.27 4.66
C ASN A 199 -13.49 1.21 5.69
N TRP A 200 -14.31 1.91 6.48
CA TRP A 200 -13.85 2.89 7.45
C TRP A 200 -14.07 2.41 8.89
N SER A 201 -13.32 3.01 9.83
CA SER A 201 -13.53 2.80 11.27
C SER A 201 -14.94 3.25 11.66
N LYS A 202 -15.57 2.53 12.60
CA LYS A 202 -16.94 2.79 13.07
C LYS A 202 -17.19 4.23 13.54
N PHE A 203 -16.16 4.90 14.02
CA PHE A 203 -16.24 6.27 14.53
C PHE A 203 -16.01 7.33 13.46
N LYS A 204 -15.63 6.95 12.23
CA LYS A 204 -15.53 7.89 11.12
C LYS A 204 -16.90 8.08 10.50
N THR A 205 -17.27 9.35 10.34
CA THR A 205 -18.54 9.73 9.70
C THR A 205 -18.35 9.86 8.19
N ILE A 206 -19.21 9.18 7.43
CA ILE A 206 -19.32 9.37 5.98
C ILE A 206 -20.32 10.50 5.73
N TYR A 207 -19.82 11.67 5.38
CA TYR A 207 -20.65 12.84 5.05
C TYR A 207 -21.25 12.73 3.63
N GLU A 208 -22.32 13.48 3.40
CA GLU A 208 -23.08 13.56 2.15
C GLU A 208 -22.23 13.85 0.92
N LYS A 209 -21.09 14.55 1.07
CA LYS A 209 -20.13 14.80 -0.01
C LYS A 209 -19.70 13.52 -0.74
N HIS A 210 -19.62 12.39 -0.04
CA HIS A 210 -19.25 11.11 -0.66
C HIS A 210 -20.38 10.57 -1.54
N ILE A 211 -21.63 10.72 -1.10
CA ILE A 211 -22.80 10.36 -1.90
C ILE A 211 -22.92 11.27 -3.12
N PHE A 212 -22.65 12.58 -2.97
CA PHE A 212 -22.66 13.51 -4.09
C PHE A 212 -21.58 13.22 -5.12
N GLN A 213 -20.35 12.95 -4.67
CA GLN A 213 -19.25 12.55 -5.53
C GLN A 213 -19.61 11.28 -6.31
N PHE A 214 -20.09 10.25 -5.60
CA PHE A 214 -20.46 8.98 -6.23
C PHE A 214 -21.61 9.14 -7.22
N PHE A 215 -22.63 9.92 -6.85
CA PHE A 215 -23.74 10.24 -7.75
C PHE A 215 -23.25 10.87 -9.05
N GLY A 216 -22.35 11.86 -8.98
CA GLY A 216 -21.82 12.53 -10.17
C GLY A 216 -21.16 11.55 -11.15
N THR A 217 -20.41 10.58 -10.63
CA THR A 217 -19.63 9.64 -11.45
C THR A 217 -20.48 8.48 -11.95
N VAL A 218 -21.51 8.08 -11.19
CA VAL A 218 -22.58 7.19 -11.64
C VAL A 218 -23.42 7.85 -12.74
N PHE A 219 -23.76 9.13 -12.58
CA PHE A 219 -24.54 9.89 -13.57
C PHE A 219 -23.81 9.94 -14.90
N GLN A 220 -22.51 10.29 -14.89
CA GLN A 220 -21.66 10.24 -16.09
C GLN A 220 -21.68 8.83 -16.71
N TYR A 221 -21.44 7.80 -15.90
CA TYR A 221 -21.40 6.41 -16.39
C TYR A 221 -22.73 5.96 -17.00
N LYS A 222 -23.85 6.42 -16.44
CA LYS A 222 -25.19 6.15 -16.96
C LYS A 222 -25.46 6.88 -18.28
N ASP A 223 -24.98 8.11 -18.44
CA ASP A 223 -25.06 8.84 -19.71
C ASP A 223 -24.23 8.16 -20.81
N GLU A 224 -23.11 7.53 -20.48
CA GLU A 224 -22.30 6.74 -21.42
C GLU A 224 -22.96 5.38 -21.79
N ASN A 225 -23.91 4.88 -20.98
CA ASN A 225 -24.53 3.55 -21.12
C ASN A 225 -26.07 3.62 -21.17
N LYS A 226 -26.64 4.45 -22.04
CA LYS A 226 -28.10 4.71 -22.14
C LYS A 226 -28.95 3.49 -22.49
N ASP A 227 -28.35 2.51 -23.15
CA ASP A 227 -28.97 1.25 -23.56
C ASP A 227 -29.15 0.25 -22.41
N LYS A 228 -28.47 0.48 -21.28
CA LYS A 228 -28.45 -0.45 -20.14
C LYS A 228 -29.13 0.14 -18.91
N LYS A 229 -29.66 -0.76 -18.07
CA LYS A 229 -30.22 -0.39 -16.77
C LYS A 229 -29.09 -0.26 -15.75
N VAL A 230 -28.62 0.96 -15.55
CA VAL A 230 -27.57 1.29 -14.57
C VAL A 230 -28.21 1.63 -13.22
N SER A 231 -27.82 0.91 -12.17
CA SER A 231 -28.09 1.22 -10.76
C SER A 231 -26.78 1.47 -10.01
N ALA A 232 -26.90 2.10 -8.84
CA ALA A 232 -25.75 2.39 -7.98
C ALA A 232 -26.00 1.94 -6.55
N VAL A 233 -24.96 1.38 -5.92
CA VAL A 233 -25.00 0.93 -4.52
C VAL A 233 -23.73 1.39 -3.80
N PHE A 234 -23.91 1.96 -2.61
CA PHE A 234 -22.83 2.41 -1.74
C PHE A 234 -22.71 1.44 -0.55
N TYR A 235 -21.59 0.73 -0.47
CA TYR A 235 -21.25 -0.20 0.59
C TYR A 235 -20.35 0.46 1.63
N THR A 236 -20.65 0.24 2.90
CA THR A 236 -19.74 0.65 3.98
C THR A 236 -19.81 -0.26 5.19
N THR A 237 -18.70 -0.32 5.93
CA THR A 237 -18.61 -0.93 7.25
C THR A 237 -19.19 -0.07 8.38
N THR A 238 -19.63 1.16 8.08
CA THR A 238 -20.10 2.16 9.06
C THR A 238 -21.57 2.51 8.82
N LYS A 239 -22.10 3.43 9.65
CA LYS A 239 -23.41 4.05 9.43
C LYS A 239 -23.25 5.43 8.84
N LEU A 240 -24.09 5.76 7.87
CA LEU A 240 -24.25 7.10 7.34
C LEU A 240 -25.14 7.93 8.29
N PRO A 241 -24.91 9.26 8.39
CA PRO A 241 -25.86 10.17 9.02
C PRO A 241 -27.20 10.21 8.26
N ASP A 242 -28.27 10.59 8.95
CA ASP A 242 -29.62 10.66 8.36
C ASP A 242 -29.69 11.60 7.15
N LEU A 243 -28.92 12.68 7.16
CA LEU A 243 -28.82 13.60 6.03
C LEU A 243 -28.25 12.90 4.79
N ALA A 244 -27.17 12.12 4.94
CA ALA A 244 -26.56 11.37 3.85
C ALA A 244 -27.49 10.24 3.35
N ARG A 245 -28.21 9.56 4.26
CA ARG A 245 -29.24 8.57 3.88
C ARG A 245 -30.37 9.18 3.06
N ARG A 246 -30.85 10.36 3.48
CA ARG A 246 -31.89 11.10 2.74
C ARG A 246 -31.43 11.41 1.33
N PHE A 247 -30.21 11.94 1.17
CA PHE A 247 -29.67 12.25 -0.16
C PHE A 247 -29.42 11.00 -1.01
N ALA A 248 -28.93 9.90 -0.43
CA ALA A 248 -28.77 8.65 -1.17
C ALA A 248 -30.12 8.16 -1.73
N LYS A 249 -31.19 8.24 -0.93
CA LYS A 249 -32.56 7.92 -1.37
C LYS A 249 -33.05 8.85 -2.49
N GLU A 250 -32.88 10.15 -2.36
CA GLU A 250 -33.30 11.14 -3.37
C GLU A 250 -32.54 10.97 -4.70
N LEU A 251 -31.26 10.62 -4.63
CA LEU A 251 -30.38 10.43 -5.78
C LEU A 251 -30.45 9.00 -6.37
N GLY A 252 -31.27 8.12 -5.79
CA GLY A 252 -31.45 6.74 -6.27
C GLY A 252 -30.24 5.83 -6.06
N ILE A 253 -29.43 6.10 -5.03
CA ILE A 253 -28.29 5.28 -4.61
C ILE A 253 -28.74 4.32 -3.52
N GLY A 254 -28.60 3.02 -3.76
CA GLY A 254 -28.81 1.99 -2.75
C GLY A 254 -27.73 2.07 -1.65
N LEU A 255 -28.10 1.76 -0.41
CA LEU A 255 -27.18 1.78 0.73
C LEU A 255 -27.08 0.40 1.36
N GLU A 256 -25.85 -0.06 1.57
CA GLU A 256 -25.52 -1.29 2.28
C GLU A 256 -24.58 -0.92 3.43
N GLU A 257 -25.19 -0.55 4.56
CA GLU A 257 -24.51 -0.07 5.76
C GLU A 257 -24.12 -1.21 6.70
N GLU A 258 -23.08 -0.99 7.51
CA GLU A 258 -22.57 -1.96 8.49
C GLU A 258 -22.19 -3.34 7.93
N LEU A 259 -22.03 -3.47 6.61
CA LEU A 259 -21.59 -4.71 5.99
C LEU A 259 -20.10 -4.92 6.31
N LYS A 260 -19.84 -5.69 7.36
CA LYS A 260 -18.50 -6.17 7.66
C LYS A 260 -18.16 -7.36 6.80
N MET A 261 -16.92 -7.41 6.35
CA MET A 261 -16.39 -8.59 5.69
C MET A 261 -16.42 -9.79 6.63
N GLU A 262 -16.88 -10.93 6.12
CA GLU A 262 -16.73 -12.21 6.81
C GLU A 262 -15.24 -12.53 6.95
N ASN A 263 -14.78 -12.73 8.19
CA ASN A 263 -13.42 -13.16 8.44
C ASN A 263 -13.17 -14.50 7.73
N HIS A 264 -12.13 -14.56 6.89
CA HIS A 264 -11.79 -15.76 6.13
C HIS A 264 -12.89 -16.24 5.16
N TYR A 265 -13.52 -15.30 4.43
CA TYR A 265 -14.35 -15.65 3.28
C TYR A 265 -13.56 -16.48 2.25
N SER A 266 -14.26 -17.20 1.37
CA SER A 266 -13.66 -18.01 0.31
C SER A 266 -12.88 -17.11 -0.67
N CYS A 267 -11.60 -16.92 -0.39
CA CYS A 267 -10.72 -15.97 -1.05
C CYS A 267 -9.65 -16.63 -1.91
N ILE A 268 -9.67 -17.96 -2.03
CA ILE A 268 -8.80 -18.68 -2.96
C ILE A 268 -9.57 -18.81 -4.28
N LYS A 269 -9.00 -18.26 -5.35
CA LYS A 269 -9.59 -18.30 -6.70
C LYS A 269 -9.08 -19.52 -7.44
N CYS A 270 -9.95 -20.48 -7.75
CA CYS A 270 -9.63 -21.67 -8.54
C CYS A 270 -10.15 -21.49 -9.97
N ASN A 271 -9.25 -21.17 -10.92
CA ASN A 271 -9.59 -20.93 -12.32
C ASN A 271 -9.03 -22.01 -13.26
N ILE A 272 -9.64 -22.16 -14.43
CA ILE A 272 -9.23 -23.10 -15.46
C ILE A 272 -8.75 -22.29 -16.66
N SER A 273 -7.48 -22.47 -17.03
CA SER A 273 -6.90 -21.78 -18.17
C SER A 273 -7.67 -22.12 -19.46
N ARG A 274 -8.10 -21.09 -20.18
CA ARG A 274 -8.80 -21.23 -21.46
C ARG A 274 -7.90 -21.75 -22.58
N VAL A 275 -6.58 -21.66 -22.43
CA VAL A 275 -5.61 -22.02 -23.48
C VAL A 275 -5.33 -23.52 -23.46
N ASP A 276 -5.05 -24.06 -22.27
CA ASP A 276 -4.54 -25.43 -22.08
C ASP A 276 -5.37 -26.26 -21.10
N GLY A 277 -6.46 -25.72 -20.55
CA GLY A 277 -7.31 -26.41 -19.58
C GLY A 277 -6.65 -26.62 -18.21
N THR A 278 -5.51 -25.98 -17.94
CA THR A 278 -4.82 -26.18 -16.67
C THR A 278 -5.60 -25.57 -15.50
N LYS A 279 -5.79 -26.37 -14.44
CA LYS A 279 -6.43 -25.97 -13.19
C LYS A 279 -5.43 -25.27 -12.28
N ILE A 280 -5.66 -23.98 -12.02
CA ILE A 280 -4.75 -23.14 -11.24
C ILE A 280 -5.52 -22.47 -10.11
N TYR A 281 -4.97 -22.46 -8.89
CA TYR A 281 -5.47 -21.62 -7.82
C TYR A 281 -4.55 -20.43 -7.51
N HIS A 282 -5.17 -19.33 -7.12
CA HIS A 282 -4.53 -18.08 -6.75
C HIS A 282 -4.88 -17.70 -5.31
N LEU A 283 -3.84 -17.41 -4.52
CA LEU A 283 -3.96 -16.85 -3.18
C LEU A 283 -4.14 -15.33 -3.25
N PRO A 284 -4.75 -14.68 -2.23
CA PRO A 284 -5.06 -13.24 -2.24
C PRO A 284 -3.83 -12.32 -2.39
N PHE A 285 -2.63 -12.84 -2.18
CA PHE A 285 -1.36 -12.13 -2.34
C PHE A 285 -0.57 -12.53 -3.60
N ASP A 286 -1.11 -13.40 -4.45
CA ASP A 286 -0.48 -13.74 -5.73
C ASP A 286 -0.65 -12.60 -6.75
N GLN A 287 0.36 -12.39 -7.60
CA GLN A 287 0.42 -11.26 -8.54
C GLN A 287 -0.78 -11.16 -9.50
N GLN A 288 -1.33 -12.30 -9.93
CA GLN A 288 -2.43 -12.35 -10.90
C GLN A 288 -3.82 -12.41 -10.23
N TYR A 289 -3.90 -12.40 -8.90
CA TYR A 289 -5.16 -12.65 -8.18
C TYR A 289 -6.31 -11.73 -8.61
N ASP A 290 -6.06 -10.43 -8.80
CA ASP A 290 -7.13 -9.48 -9.18
C ASP A 290 -7.49 -9.52 -10.66
N LYS A 291 -6.61 -10.06 -11.51
CA LYS A 291 -6.86 -10.19 -12.94
C LYS A 291 -7.69 -11.43 -13.26
N VAL A 292 -7.62 -12.43 -12.39
CA VAL A 292 -8.37 -13.68 -12.51
C VAL A 292 -9.81 -13.45 -12.07
N LYS A 293 -10.75 -13.78 -12.96
CA LYS A 293 -12.18 -13.83 -12.68
C LYS A 293 -12.62 -15.29 -12.62
N ILE A 294 -13.59 -15.59 -11.76
CA ILE A 294 -14.10 -16.94 -11.57
C ILE A 294 -15.41 -17.13 -12.33
N GLU A 295 -15.40 -18.06 -13.28
CA GLU A 295 -16.55 -18.44 -14.10
C GLU A 295 -17.13 -19.77 -13.64
N LYS A 296 -18.11 -19.73 -12.73
CA LYS A 296 -18.72 -20.96 -12.17
C LYS A 296 -19.22 -21.97 -13.19
N ARG A 297 -19.62 -21.52 -14.38
CA ARG A 297 -20.14 -22.39 -15.45
C ARG A 297 -19.10 -23.32 -16.05
N THR A 298 -17.81 -23.00 -15.93
CA THR A 298 -16.70 -23.80 -16.46
C THR A 298 -16.07 -24.71 -15.40
N GLY A 299 -16.65 -24.77 -14.19
CA GLY A 299 -16.11 -25.56 -13.07
C GLY A 299 -15.07 -24.80 -12.23
N GLU A 300 -14.94 -23.50 -12.43
CA GLU A 300 -14.14 -22.61 -11.57
C GLU A 300 -14.91 -22.25 -10.30
N PHE A 301 -14.20 -22.03 -9.19
CA PHE A 301 -14.85 -21.74 -7.91
C PHE A 301 -13.94 -21.01 -6.93
N TYR A 302 -14.54 -20.56 -5.84
CA TYR A 302 -13.85 -20.03 -4.67
C TYR A 302 -13.80 -21.08 -3.57
N CYS A 303 -12.66 -21.22 -2.88
CA CYS A 303 -12.55 -22.08 -1.70
C CYS A 303 -11.92 -21.36 -0.50
N LYS A 304 -12.07 -21.97 0.68
CA LYS A 304 -11.55 -21.42 1.95
C LYS A 304 -10.16 -21.92 2.30
N SER A 305 -9.76 -23.09 1.78
CA SER A 305 -8.48 -23.72 2.12
C SER A 305 -7.71 -24.18 0.89
N VAL A 306 -6.38 -24.20 1.01
CA VAL A 306 -5.48 -24.72 -0.03
C VAL A 306 -5.73 -26.21 -0.24
N LYS A 307 -6.00 -26.94 0.85
CA LYS A 307 -6.33 -28.37 0.80
C LYS A 307 -7.51 -28.63 -0.13
N GLU A 308 -8.60 -27.88 0.02
CA GLU A 308 -9.78 -27.98 -0.83
C GLU A 308 -9.47 -27.70 -2.31
N ALA A 309 -8.60 -26.72 -2.61
CA ALA A 309 -8.16 -26.44 -3.98
C ALA A 309 -7.37 -27.61 -4.58
N GLU A 310 -6.39 -28.14 -3.84
CA GLU A 310 -5.52 -29.22 -4.34
C GLU A 310 -6.26 -30.57 -4.44
N GLU A 311 -7.18 -30.87 -3.52
CA GLU A 311 -8.07 -32.05 -3.61
C GLU A 311 -9.00 -31.99 -4.83
N ALA A 312 -9.41 -30.80 -5.27
CA ALA A 312 -10.15 -30.58 -6.52
C ALA A 312 -9.28 -30.65 -7.80
N GLY A 313 -7.98 -30.90 -7.64
CA GLY A 313 -6.99 -31.04 -8.70
C GLY A 313 -6.44 -29.71 -9.23
N PHE A 314 -6.57 -28.61 -8.48
CA PHE A 314 -5.95 -27.33 -8.82
C PHE A 314 -4.54 -27.27 -8.24
N ARG A 315 -3.58 -26.80 -9.02
CA ARG A 315 -2.22 -26.51 -8.53
C ARG A 315 -2.05 -25.01 -8.29
N ARG A 316 -1.08 -24.61 -7.46
CA ARG A 316 -0.79 -23.18 -7.25
C ARG A 316 -0.33 -22.50 -8.55
N ALA A 317 -0.68 -21.23 -8.70
CA ALA A 317 -0.22 -20.39 -9.80
C ALA A 317 1.31 -20.26 -9.84
N PHE A 318 1.90 -19.97 -8.68
CA PHE A 318 3.35 -20.01 -8.52
C PHE A 318 3.84 -21.46 -8.53
N ARG A 319 4.74 -21.80 -9.47
CA ARG A 319 5.38 -23.12 -9.53
C ARG A 319 6.64 -23.11 -8.69
N TYR A 320 6.54 -23.60 -7.45
CA TYR A 320 7.73 -23.88 -6.66
C TYR A 320 8.50 -25.03 -7.31
N LYS A 321 9.65 -24.72 -7.92
CA LYS A 321 10.63 -25.72 -8.33
C LYS A 321 11.48 -26.01 -7.10
N GLY A 322 11.05 -26.97 -6.28
CA GLY A 322 11.89 -27.41 -5.17
C GLY A 322 13.28 -27.79 -5.65
N PHE A 323 14.30 -27.60 -4.79
CA PHE A 323 15.64 -28.10 -5.06
C PHE A 323 15.55 -29.61 -5.34
N VAL A 324 15.71 -30.00 -6.61
CA VAL A 324 16.01 -31.39 -6.95
C VAL A 324 17.35 -31.67 -6.28
N LYS A 325 17.35 -32.45 -5.20
CA LYS A 325 18.59 -33.05 -4.71
C LYS A 325 19.13 -33.90 -5.86
N LYS A 326 20.15 -33.39 -6.55
CA LYS A 326 21.00 -34.19 -7.42
C LYS A 326 21.81 -35.16 -6.58
#